data_AF-A0AAU4MGL5-F1
#
_entry.id   AF-A0AAU4MGL5-F1
#
_cell.length_a   1.000
_cell.length_b   1.000
_cell.length_c   1.000
_cell.angle_alpha   90.00
_cell.angle_beta   90.00
_cell.angle_gamma   90.00
#
_symmetry.space_group_name_H-M   'P 1'
#
loop_
_entity.id
_entity.type
_entity.pdbx_description
1 polymer ?
#
loop_
_entity_poly.entity_id
_entity_poly.type
_entity_poly.pdbx_seq_one_letter_code
_entity_poly.pdbx_strand_id
1 'polypeptide(L)'
;MRDAYHEELDSIGDSLVEMARLVGSAMGRATTALLDADLVLAESVIAADEKVNALHHELENRAIDLLARQQPVATDLRIVVTSLRMSADLERCGDLARHVAKVARLRYPQSAVPIDLHPIVLEMGQLAQRLVAKAGLVIATKDVDAALELERDDDAIDALHRELFTHLIDDRWQHGIETGVDVTLVGRYYERFADHAVSVAKRVVYLVTGEHVEEFIASTEGAAAE
;
A
#
# COMPACT_ATOMS: atom_id res chain seq x y z
N MET A 1 34.59 0.09 6.04
CA MET A 1 33.85 1.02 6.92
C MET A 1 32.80 1.79 6.13
N ARG A 2 33.13 2.42 4.99
CA ARG A 2 32.13 2.94 4.03
C ARG A 2 31.28 1.83 3.38
N ASP A 3 31.89 0.70 3.03
CA ASP A 3 31.15 -0.40 2.39
C ASP A 3 30.08 -0.98 3.32
N ALA A 4 30.44 -1.27 4.58
CA ALA A 4 29.47 -1.72 5.60
C ALA A 4 28.34 -0.71 5.85
N TYR A 5 28.60 0.59 5.75
CA TYR A 5 27.57 1.62 5.86
C TYR A 5 26.60 1.60 4.66
N HIS A 6 27.13 1.45 3.44
CA HIS A 6 26.29 1.31 2.25
C HIS A 6 25.50 -0.01 2.24
N GLU A 7 26.08 -1.11 2.73
CA GLU A 7 25.35 -2.36 2.96
C GLU A 7 24.20 -2.19 3.97
N GLU A 8 24.40 -1.41 5.05
CA GLU A 8 23.34 -1.07 6.01
C GLU A 8 22.23 -0.22 5.38
N LEU A 9 22.55 0.68 4.44
CA LEU A 9 21.57 1.47 3.68
C LEU A 9 20.80 0.60 2.67
N ASP A 10 21.49 -0.25 1.92
CA ASP A 10 20.88 -1.11 0.91
C ASP A 10 19.89 -2.09 1.55
N SER A 11 20.27 -2.65 2.70
CA SER A 11 19.40 -3.54 3.46
C SER A 11 18.18 -2.86 4.10
N ILE A 12 18.13 -1.52 4.16
CA ILE A 12 16.87 -0.80 4.48
C ILE A 12 15.92 -0.85 3.27
N GLY A 13 16.46 -0.64 2.07
CA GLY A 13 15.71 -0.79 0.82
C GLY A 13 15.13 -2.20 0.67
N ASP A 14 15.93 -3.23 0.93
CA ASP A 14 15.49 -4.62 0.88
C ASP A 14 14.34 -4.90 1.87
N SER A 15 14.41 -4.35 3.09
CA SER A 15 13.33 -4.47 4.08
C SER A 15 12.03 -3.84 3.59
N LEU A 16 12.07 -2.69 2.92
CA LEU A 16 10.88 -2.06 2.33
C LEU A 16 10.28 -2.91 1.20
N VAL A 17 11.11 -3.49 0.34
CA VAL A 17 10.64 -4.40 -0.73
C VAL A 17 9.97 -5.63 -0.14
N GLU A 18 10.54 -6.23 0.91
CA GLU A 18 9.92 -7.35 1.62
C GLU A 18 8.58 -6.94 2.27
N MET A 19 8.52 -5.77 2.92
CA MET A 19 7.27 -5.25 3.47
C MET A 19 6.20 -5.08 2.37
N ALA A 20 6.54 -4.47 1.23
CA ALA A 20 5.62 -4.32 0.08
C ALA A 20 5.10 -5.68 -0.42
N ARG A 21 5.97 -6.68 -0.52
CA ARG A 21 5.59 -8.05 -0.90
C ARG A 21 4.64 -8.69 0.12
N LEU A 22 4.91 -8.52 1.41
CA LEU A 22 4.09 -9.08 2.48
C LEU A 22 2.69 -8.47 2.50
N VAL A 23 2.57 -7.14 2.38
CA VAL A 23 1.27 -6.48 2.41
C VAL A 23 0.46 -6.71 1.14
N GLY A 24 1.10 -6.82 -0.02
CA GLY A 24 0.45 -7.28 -1.25
C GLY A 24 -0.09 -8.71 -1.13
N SER A 25 0.68 -9.62 -0.53
CA SER A 25 0.19 -10.97 -0.24
C SER A 25 -0.95 -10.98 0.78
N ALA A 26 -0.87 -10.16 1.82
CA ALA A 26 -1.89 -10.03 2.85
C ALA A 26 -3.21 -9.54 2.24
N MET A 27 -3.16 -8.50 1.39
CA MET A 27 -4.37 -7.94 0.77
C MET A 27 -5.08 -8.96 -0.11
N GLY A 28 -4.38 -9.66 -1.02
CA GLY A 28 -5.06 -10.67 -1.86
C GLY A 28 -5.62 -11.86 -1.08
N ARG A 29 -4.94 -12.28 -0.01
CA ARG A 29 -5.48 -13.31 0.90
C ARG A 29 -6.69 -12.81 1.68
N ALA A 30 -6.69 -11.55 2.10
CA ALA A 30 -7.83 -10.91 2.75
C ALA A 30 -9.03 -10.80 1.80
N THR A 31 -8.80 -10.41 0.54
CA THR A 31 -9.83 -10.40 -0.52
C THR A 31 -10.43 -11.79 -0.73
N THR A 32 -9.58 -12.82 -0.85
CA THR A 32 -10.04 -14.20 -1.00
C THR A 32 -10.89 -14.63 0.19
N ALA A 33 -10.40 -14.39 1.41
CA ALA A 33 -11.14 -14.73 2.63
C ALA A 33 -12.50 -14.02 2.72
N LEU A 34 -12.56 -12.76 2.28
CA LEU A 34 -13.76 -11.95 2.28
C LEU A 34 -14.82 -12.49 1.31
N LEU A 35 -14.42 -12.85 0.09
CA LEU A 35 -15.33 -13.32 -0.96
C LEU A 35 -15.81 -14.75 -0.67
N ASP A 36 -14.92 -15.63 -0.24
CA ASP A 36 -15.20 -17.05 -0.02
C ASP A 36 -15.75 -17.37 1.38
N ALA A 37 -15.85 -16.34 2.26
CA ALA A 37 -16.15 -16.50 3.68
C ALA A 37 -15.21 -17.52 4.37
N ASP A 38 -13.92 -17.48 4.04
CA ASP A 38 -12.91 -18.38 4.60
C ASP A 38 -12.37 -17.82 5.93
N LEU A 39 -12.88 -18.37 7.03
CA LEU A 39 -12.48 -18.00 8.39
C LEU A 39 -10.99 -18.29 8.66
N VAL A 40 -10.47 -19.43 8.20
CA VAL A 40 -9.09 -19.85 8.47
C VAL A 40 -8.13 -18.92 7.75
N LEU A 41 -8.44 -18.59 6.49
CA LEU A 41 -7.65 -17.63 5.73
C LEU A 41 -7.71 -16.23 6.36
N ALA A 42 -8.88 -15.76 6.78
CA ALA A 42 -9.02 -14.48 7.48
C ALA A 42 -8.15 -14.40 8.75
N GLU A 43 -8.23 -15.41 9.62
CA GLU A 43 -7.42 -15.45 10.86
C GLU A 43 -5.92 -15.49 10.56
N SER A 44 -5.52 -16.23 9.52
CA SER A 44 -4.13 -16.30 9.11
C SER A 44 -3.57 -14.97 8.56
N VAL A 45 -4.41 -14.13 7.93
CA VAL A 45 -4.02 -12.77 7.55
C VAL A 45 -3.88 -11.88 8.79
N ILE A 46 -4.85 -11.95 9.70
CA ILE A 46 -4.84 -11.16 10.94
C ILE A 46 -3.59 -11.47 11.78
N ALA A 47 -3.20 -12.73 11.87
CA ALA A 47 -2.00 -13.14 12.61
C ALA A 47 -0.70 -12.74 11.90
N ALA A 48 -0.67 -12.73 10.56
CA ALA A 48 0.51 -12.39 9.79
C ALA A 48 0.87 -10.89 9.83
N ASP A 49 -0.07 -10.02 10.19
CA ASP A 49 0.12 -8.57 10.36
C ASP A 49 1.27 -8.24 11.33
N GLU A 50 1.43 -9.01 12.40
CA GLU A 50 2.49 -8.83 13.39
C GLU A 50 3.89 -8.88 12.76
N LYS A 51 4.07 -9.66 11.68
CA LYS A 51 5.35 -9.71 10.96
C LYS A 51 5.65 -8.39 10.25
N VAL A 52 4.63 -7.71 9.71
CA VAL A 52 4.80 -6.40 9.06
C VAL A 52 5.16 -5.35 10.12
N ASN A 53 4.47 -5.36 11.27
CA ASN A 53 4.76 -4.47 12.39
C ASN A 53 6.19 -4.66 12.92
N ALA A 54 6.64 -5.91 13.05
CA ALA A 54 8.00 -6.22 13.46
C ALA A 54 9.05 -5.67 12.48
N LEU A 55 8.84 -5.85 11.17
CA LEU A 55 9.74 -5.32 10.14
C LEU A 55 9.77 -3.78 10.14
N HIS A 56 8.61 -3.14 10.31
CA HIS A 56 8.53 -1.68 10.44
C HIS A 56 9.36 -1.18 11.62
N HIS A 57 9.17 -1.74 12.82
CA HIS A 57 9.93 -1.36 14.01
C HIS A 57 11.43 -1.66 13.87
N GLU A 58 11.80 -2.77 13.26
CA GLU A 58 13.20 -3.11 13.00
C GLU A 58 13.86 -2.08 12.07
N LEU A 59 13.19 -1.73 10.96
CA LEU A 59 13.65 -0.71 10.03
C LEU A 59 13.78 0.65 10.72
N GLU A 60 12.80 1.03 11.54
CA GLU A 60 12.82 2.28 12.30
C GLU A 60 14.04 2.37 13.23
N ASN A 61 14.29 1.31 14.00
CA ASN A 61 15.44 1.25 14.90
C ASN A 61 16.78 1.35 14.13
N ARG A 62 16.89 0.66 13.00
CA ARG A 62 18.10 0.69 12.15
C ARG A 62 18.32 2.08 11.55
N ALA A 63 17.26 2.72 11.06
CA ALA A 63 17.33 4.07 10.52
C ALA A 63 17.76 5.10 11.59
N ILE A 64 17.21 5.00 12.81
CA ILE A 64 17.61 5.87 13.93
C ILE A 64 19.07 5.64 14.32
N ASP A 65 19.52 4.39 14.37
CA ASP A 65 20.92 4.04 14.67
C ASP A 65 21.88 4.61 13.62
N LEU A 66 21.54 4.51 12.33
CA LEU A 66 22.30 5.11 11.24
C LEU A 66 22.39 6.63 11.36
N LEU A 67 21.29 7.31 11.66
CA LEU A 67 21.28 8.76 11.86
C LEU A 67 22.20 9.16 13.01
N ALA A 68 22.16 8.42 14.12
CA ALA A 68 22.96 8.71 15.31
C ALA A 68 24.46 8.46 15.10
N ARG A 69 24.82 7.35 14.42
CA ARG A 69 26.21 6.90 14.29
C ARG A 69 26.95 7.54 13.11
N GLN A 70 26.25 7.78 11.99
CA GLN A 70 26.90 8.13 10.73
C GLN A 70 26.67 9.58 10.29
N GLN A 71 25.65 10.26 10.84
CA GLN A 71 25.29 11.65 10.50
C GLN A 71 25.20 11.87 8.98
N PRO A 72 24.34 11.11 8.27
CA PRO A 72 24.27 11.15 6.82
C PRO A 72 23.88 12.53 6.29
N VAL A 73 24.33 12.86 5.08
CA VAL A 73 24.06 14.15 4.43
C VAL A 73 23.45 13.96 3.04
N ALA A 74 22.75 14.99 2.55
CA ALA A 74 22.18 15.03 1.20
C ALA A 74 21.40 13.76 0.83
N THR A 75 21.87 12.98 -0.15
CA THR A 75 21.20 11.77 -0.64
C THR A 75 21.08 10.70 0.43
N ASP A 76 22.12 10.47 1.24
CA ASP A 76 22.07 9.44 2.27
C ASP A 76 21.04 9.79 3.36
N LEU A 77 20.92 11.08 3.68
CA LEU A 77 19.88 11.55 4.61
C LEU A 77 18.48 11.34 4.02
N ARG A 78 18.30 11.63 2.72
CA ARG A 78 17.05 11.36 2.02
C ARG A 78 16.71 9.87 2.01
N ILE A 79 17.68 8.98 1.79
CA ILE A 79 17.47 7.52 1.87
C ILE A 79 16.87 7.15 3.22
N VAL A 80 17.50 7.56 4.32
CA VAL A 80 17.06 7.16 5.66
C VAL A 80 15.69 7.75 6.00
N VAL A 81 15.49 9.05 5.75
CA VAL A 81 14.23 9.74 6.09
C VAL A 81 13.05 9.25 5.24
N THR A 82 13.26 9.04 3.94
CA THR A 82 12.19 8.52 3.08
C THR A 82 11.86 7.08 3.42
N SER A 83 12.86 6.26 3.79
CA SER A 83 12.64 4.88 4.21
C SER A 83 11.79 4.77 5.47
N LEU A 84 12.05 5.61 6.47
CA LEU A 84 11.20 5.70 7.67
C LEU A 84 9.73 5.93 7.28
N ARG A 85 9.48 6.94 6.43
CA ARG A 85 8.12 7.27 6.03
C ARG A 85 7.48 6.18 5.17
N MET A 86 8.20 5.63 4.20
CA MET A 86 7.71 4.52 3.37
C MET A 86 7.37 3.29 4.20
N SER A 87 8.17 2.97 5.22
CA SER A 87 7.90 1.84 6.12
C SER A 87 6.58 2.01 6.87
N ALA A 88 6.25 3.24 7.29
CA ALA A 88 4.99 3.54 7.95
C ALA A 88 3.79 3.38 7.00
N ASP A 89 3.89 3.79 5.73
CA ASP A 89 2.79 3.56 4.77
C ASP A 89 2.62 2.08 4.44
N LEU A 90 3.71 1.32 4.35
CA LEU A 90 3.64 -0.13 4.16
C LEU A 90 3.01 -0.81 5.39
N GLU A 91 3.33 -0.37 6.61
CA GLU A 91 2.63 -0.84 7.82
C GLU A 91 1.12 -0.55 7.73
N ARG A 92 0.73 0.67 7.34
CA ARG A 92 -0.68 1.04 7.11
C ARG A 92 -1.37 0.15 6.07
N CYS A 93 -0.68 -0.22 5.00
CA CYS A 93 -1.18 -1.18 4.02
C CYS A 93 -1.46 -2.55 4.65
N GLY A 94 -0.56 -3.06 5.50
CA GLY A 94 -0.77 -4.29 6.26
C GLY A 94 -2.01 -4.20 7.16
N ASP A 95 -2.13 -3.09 7.86
CA ASP A 95 -3.23 -2.77 8.76
C ASP A 95 -4.60 -2.78 8.05
N LEU A 96 -4.65 -2.24 6.84
CA LEU A 96 -5.84 -2.23 5.98
C LEU A 96 -6.19 -3.63 5.46
N ALA A 97 -5.20 -4.43 5.06
CA ALA A 97 -5.42 -5.84 4.71
C ALA A 97 -5.98 -6.64 5.89
N ARG A 98 -5.46 -6.39 7.10
CA ARG A 98 -6.00 -6.95 8.34
C ARG A 98 -7.44 -6.51 8.60
N HIS A 99 -7.81 -5.27 8.31
CA HIS A 99 -9.20 -4.81 8.44
C HIS A 99 -10.14 -5.54 7.48
N VAL A 100 -9.76 -5.73 6.22
CA VAL A 100 -10.53 -6.56 5.26
C VAL A 100 -10.73 -7.98 5.81
N ALA A 101 -9.67 -8.60 6.33
CA ALA A 101 -9.77 -9.94 6.93
C ALA A 101 -10.65 -9.97 8.19
N LYS A 102 -10.66 -8.90 9.02
CA LYS A 102 -11.57 -8.81 10.18
C LYS A 102 -13.04 -8.76 9.75
N VAL A 103 -13.36 -8.08 8.64
CA VAL A 103 -14.73 -8.07 8.09
C VAL A 103 -15.12 -9.47 7.65
N ALA A 104 -14.25 -10.19 6.93
CA ALA A 104 -14.47 -11.58 6.54
C ALA A 104 -14.77 -12.49 7.76
N ARG A 105 -13.93 -12.40 8.80
CA ARG A 105 -14.11 -13.16 10.05
C ARG A 105 -15.41 -12.81 10.77
N LEU A 106 -15.80 -11.53 10.78
CA LEU A 106 -17.00 -11.05 11.46
C LEU A 106 -18.28 -11.62 10.84
N ARG A 107 -18.29 -11.82 9.51
CA ARG A 107 -19.49 -12.24 8.76
C ARG A 107 -19.62 -13.74 8.56
N TYR A 108 -18.57 -14.50 8.84
CA TYR A 108 -18.60 -15.95 8.82
C TYR A 108 -19.82 -16.52 9.58
N PRO A 109 -20.58 -17.49 9.01
CA PRO A 109 -20.29 -18.25 7.78
C PRO A 109 -20.82 -17.62 6.49
N GLN A 110 -21.33 -16.39 6.52
CA GLN A 110 -21.77 -15.66 5.33
C GLN A 110 -20.63 -14.81 4.76
N SER A 111 -20.69 -14.49 3.46
CA SER A 111 -19.81 -13.47 2.89
C SER A 111 -20.31 -12.08 3.27
N ALA A 112 -19.37 -11.17 3.55
CA ALA A 112 -19.69 -9.75 3.75
C ALA A 112 -20.07 -9.04 2.45
N VAL A 113 -19.74 -9.62 1.29
CA VAL A 113 -19.95 -9.02 -0.02
C VAL A 113 -21.01 -9.84 -0.76
N PRO A 114 -22.11 -9.22 -1.23
CA PRO A 114 -23.09 -9.86 -2.10
C PRO A 114 -22.48 -10.38 -3.40
N ILE A 115 -22.99 -11.50 -3.91
CA ILE A 115 -22.45 -12.18 -5.11
C ILE A 115 -22.38 -11.29 -6.35
N ASP A 116 -23.31 -10.35 -6.49
CA ASP A 116 -23.36 -9.36 -7.57
C ASP A 116 -22.24 -8.31 -7.48
N LEU A 117 -21.65 -8.10 -6.30
CA LEU A 117 -20.52 -7.20 -6.08
C LEU A 117 -19.16 -7.91 -6.02
N HIS A 118 -19.13 -9.25 -6.08
CA HIS A 118 -17.88 -10.02 -6.06
C HIS A 118 -16.90 -9.60 -7.16
N PRO A 119 -17.32 -9.38 -8.44
CA PRO A 119 -16.39 -8.98 -9.49
C PRO A 119 -15.68 -7.66 -9.18
N ILE A 120 -16.41 -6.66 -8.70
CA ILE A 120 -15.87 -5.33 -8.36
C ILE A 120 -14.85 -5.47 -7.22
N VAL A 121 -15.20 -6.15 -6.14
CA VAL A 121 -14.32 -6.32 -4.97
C VAL A 121 -13.08 -7.16 -5.31
N LEU A 122 -13.24 -8.18 -6.15
CA LEU A 122 -12.11 -8.98 -6.65
C LEU A 122 -11.15 -8.11 -7.47
N GLU A 123 -11.67 -7.26 -8.35
CA GLU A 123 -10.86 -6.37 -9.17
C GLU A 123 -10.14 -5.32 -8.31
N MET A 124 -10.81 -4.74 -7.30
CA MET A 124 -10.17 -3.84 -6.33
C MET A 124 -9.00 -4.52 -5.61
N GLY A 125 -9.18 -5.76 -5.16
CA GLY A 125 -8.11 -6.54 -4.53
C GLY A 125 -6.93 -6.79 -5.47
N GLN A 126 -7.20 -7.17 -6.72
CA GLN A 126 -6.15 -7.40 -7.71
C GLN A 126 -5.40 -6.11 -8.09
N LEU A 127 -6.10 -4.99 -8.23
CA LEU A 127 -5.49 -3.69 -8.48
C LEU A 127 -4.61 -3.25 -7.29
N ALA A 128 -5.12 -3.33 -6.06
CA ALA A 128 -4.35 -3.02 -4.86
C ALA A 128 -3.04 -3.83 -4.80
N GLN A 129 -3.08 -5.12 -5.12
CA GLN A 129 -1.88 -5.96 -5.21
C GLN A 129 -0.90 -5.49 -6.29
N ARG A 130 -1.40 -5.11 -7.48
CA ARG A 130 -0.55 -4.59 -8.57
C ARG A 130 0.11 -3.27 -8.18
N LEU A 131 -0.64 -2.35 -7.57
CA LEU A 131 -0.13 -1.04 -7.14
C LEU A 131 1.00 -1.19 -6.12
N VAL A 132 0.81 -1.99 -5.08
CA VAL A 132 1.88 -2.18 -4.07
C VAL A 132 3.07 -2.99 -4.61
N ALA A 133 2.84 -3.91 -5.55
CA ALA A 133 3.93 -4.60 -6.25
C ALA A 133 4.75 -3.61 -7.11
N LYS A 134 4.08 -2.68 -7.81
CA LYS A 134 4.74 -1.59 -8.55
C LYS A 134 5.50 -0.67 -7.61
N ALA A 135 4.93 -0.31 -6.45
CA ALA A 135 5.62 0.46 -5.43
C ALA A 135 6.89 -0.24 -4.92
N GLY A 136 6.83 -1.55 -4.69
CA GLY A 136 8.00 -2.37 -4.34
C GLY A 136 9.07 -2.39 -5.44
N LEU A 137 8.67 -2.49 -6.72
CA LEU A 137 9.59 -2.39 -7.84
C LEU A 137 10.25 -1.01 -7.91
N VAL A 138 9.46 0.06 -7.76
CA VAL A 138 9.93 1.45 -7.74
C VAL A 138 10.94 1.69 -6.61
N ILE A 139 10.72 1.12 -5.42
CA ILE A 139 11.70 1.15 -4.33
C ILE A 139 13.02 0.48 -4.75
N ALA A 140 12.93 -0.69 -5.38
CA ALA A 140 14.11 -1.48 -5.77
C ALA A 140 14.91 -0.84 -6.90
N THR A 141 14.24 -0.30 -7.92
CA THR A 141 14.89 0.24 -9.12
C THR A 141 15.17 1.73 -9.04
N LYS A 142 14.51 2.45 -8.12
CA LYS A 142 14.52 3.92 -8.03
C LYS A 142 14.09 4.59 -9.34
N ASP A 143 13.20 3.93 -10.08
CA ASP A 143 12.67 4.41 -11.35
C ASP A 143 11.60 5.48 -11.10
N VAL A 144 11.93 6.72 -11.48
CA VAL A 144 11.06 7.90 -11.29
C VAL A 144 9.86 7.85 -12.23
N ASP A 145 10.02 7.41 -13.46
CA ASP A 145 8.92 7.36 -14.43
C ASP A 145 7.88 6.33 -13.98
N ALA A 146 8.33 5.15 -13.55
CA ALA A 146 7.46 4.13 -12.98
C ALA A 146 6.77 4.62 -11.69
N ALA A 147 7.41 5.48 -10.90
CA ALA A 147 6.81 6.09 -9.72
C ALA A 147 5.66 7.05 -10.08
N LEU A 148 5.85 7.89 -11.09
CA LEU A 148 4.85 8.85 -11.57
C LEU A 148 3.65 8.16 -12.22
N GLU A 149 3.88 7.04 -12.90
CA GLU A 149 2.79 6.26 -13.47
C GLU A 149 1.87 5.65 -12.41
N LEU A 150 2.35 5.37 -11.19
CA LEU A 150 1.55 4.71 -10.16
C LEU A 150 0.32 5.55 -9.77
N GLU A 151 0.46 6.88 -9.74
CA GLU A 151 -0.67 7.80 -9.49
C GLU A 151 -1.77 7.67 -10.56
N ARG A 152 -1.40 7.44 -11.83
CA ARG A 152 -2.38 7.19 -12.91
C ARG A 152 -3.00 5.80 -12.82
N ASP A 153 -2.24 4.81 -12.37
CA ASP A 153 -2.75 3.45 -12.19
C ASP A 153 -3.79 3.37 -11.06
N ASP A 154 -3.73 4.28 -10.08
CA ASP A 154 -4.65 4.38 -8.95
C ASP A 154 -6.05 4.90 -9.33
N ASP A 155 -6.17 5.67 -10.42
CA ASP A 155 -7.47 6.14 -10.95
C ASP A 155 -8.47 4.99 -11.17
N ALA A 156 -7.97 3.78 -11.42
CA ALA A 156 -8.78 2.57 -11.56
C ALA A 156 -9.41 2.12 -10.23
N ILE A 157 -8.71 2.23 -9.11
CA ILE A 157 -9.27 1.95 -7.77
C ILE A 157 -10.37 2.97 -7.45
N ASP A 158 -10.12 4.25 -7.72
CA ASP A 158 -11.11 5.31 -7.54
C ASP A 158 -12.37 5.10 -8.37
N ALA A 159 -12.22 4.62 -9.61
CA ALA A 159 -13.35 4.27 -10.47
C ALA A 159 -14.20 3.14 -9.88
N LEU A 160 -13.56 2.04 -9.44
CA LEU A 160 -14.26 0.91 -8.82
C LEU A 160 -14.91 1.31 -7.49
N HIS A 161 -14.25 2.16 -6.70
CA HIS A 161 -14.82 2.68 -5.46
C HIS A 161 -16.10 3.48 -5.73
N ARG A 162 -16.08 4.36 -6.75
CA ARG A 162 -17.27 5.09 -7.21
C ARG A 162 -18.37 4.18 -7.76
N GLU A 163 -18.00 3.12 -8.47
CA GLU A 163 -18.95 2.11 -8.98
C GLU A 163 -19.64 1.39 -7.82
N LEU A 164 -18.87 0.92 -6.84
CA LEU A 164 -19.37 0.28 -5.63
C LEU A 164 -20.32 1.19 -4.84
N PHE A 165 -19.99 2.47 -4.70
CA PHE A 165 -20.90 3.48 -4.12
C PHE A 165 -22.19 3.65 -4.91
N THR A 166 -22.12 3.61 -6.24
CA THR A 166 -23.31 3.71 -7.11
C THR A 166 -24.27 2.56 -6.85
N HIS A 167 -23.76 1.34 -6.67
CA HIS A 167 -24.57 0.18 -6.30
C HIS A 167 -25.23 0.30 -4.93
N LEU A 168 -24.53 0.90 -3.95
CA LEU A 168 -25.02 1.05 -2.58
C LEU A 168 -26.15 2.07 -2.44
N ILE A 169 -26.18 3.09 -3.29
CA ILE A 169 -27.21 4.15 -3.26
C ILE A 169 -28.35 3.92 -4.26
N ASP A 170 -28.28 2.85 -5.06
CA ASP A 170 -29.33 2.48 -6.00
C ASP A 170 -30.60 2.07 -5.23
N ASP A 171 -31.75 2.59 -5.65
CA ASP A 171 -33.06 2.27 -5.04
C ASP A 171 -33.39 0.77 -5.07
N ARG A 172 -32.68 -0.02 -5.89
CA ARG A 172 -32.80 -1.48 -6.00
C ARG A 172 -31.93 -2.23 -4.98
N TRP A 173 -31.18 -1.55 -4.10
CA TRP A 173 -30.39 -2.20 -3.06
C TRP A 173 -31.28 -3.04 -2.13
N GLN A 174 -31.02 -4.35 -2.11
CA GLN A 174 -31.86 -5.33 -1.41
C GLN A 174 -31.11 -6.13 -0.34
N HIS A 175 -29.82 -5.88 -0.15
CA HIS A 175 -28.96 -6.68 0.74
C HIS A 175 -28.95 -6.18 2.19
N GLY A 176 -29.67 -5.08 2.48
CA GLY A 176 -29.81 -4.52 3.83
C GLY A 176 -28.71 -3.53 4.22
N ILE A 177 -28.96 -2.77 5.28
CA ILE A 177 -28.07 -1.68 5.72
C ILE A 177 -26.73 -2.21 6.22
N GLU A 178 -26.75 -3.32 6.96
CA GLU A 178 -25.56 -3.92 7.55
C GLU A 178 -24.52 -4.31 6.49
N THR A 179 -24.95 -5.04 5.46
CA THR A 179 -24.11 -5.39 4.30
C THR A 179 -23.65 -4.14 3.55
N GLY A 180 -24.49 -3.12 3.44
CA GLY A 180 -24.11 -1.85 2.80
C GLY A 180 -22.96 -1.17 3.53
N VAL A 181 -22.99 -1.17 4.86
CA VAL A 181 -21.91 -0.64 5.71
C VAL A 181 -20.63 -1.45 5.54
N ASP A 182 -20.70 -2.79 5.54
CA ASP A 182 -19.52 -3.64 5.36
C ASP A 182 -18.85 -3.39 4.00
N VAL A 183 -19.64 -3.39 2.93
CA VAL A 183 -19.17 -3.15 1.56
C VAL A 183 -18.56 -1.75 1.43
N THR A 184 -19.18 -0.73 2.04
CA THR A 184 -18.62 0.64 2.09
C THR A 184 -17.25 0.67 2.78
N LEU A 185 -17.13 0.02 3.95
CA LEU A 185 -15.88 -0.03 4.70
C LEU A 185 -14.78 -0.76 3.92
N VAL A 186 -15.12 -1.89 3.31
CA VAL A 186 -14.21 -2.67 2.46
C VAL A 186 -13.73 -1.84 1.28
N GLY A 187 -14.64 -1.17 0.55
CA GLY A 187 -14.29 -0.27 -0.55
C GLY A 187 -13.31 0.81 -0.09
N ARG A 188 -13.57 1.42 1.06
CA ARG A 188 -12.69 2.44 1.63
C ARG A 188 -11.31 1.90 2.04
N TYR A 189 -11.22 0.66 2.51
CA TYR A 189 -9.93 0.07 2.85
C TYR A 189 -9.06 -0.18 1.62
N TYR A 190 -9.65 -0.53 0.47
CA TYR A 190 -8.90 -0.66 -0.79
C TYR A 190 -8.41 0.69 -1.31
N GLU A 191 -9.25 1.72 -1.31
CA GLU A 191 -8.85 3.08 -1.70
C GLU A 191 -7.68 3.58 -0.86
N ARG A 192 -7.80 3.53 0.47
CA ARG A 192 -6.72 3.94 1.36
C ARG A 192 -5.45 3.10 1.21
N PHE A 193 -5.57 1.82 0.85
CA PHE A 193 -4.40 0.98 0.60
C PHE A 193 -3.65 1.46 -0.64
N ALA A 194 -4.40 1.81 -1.68
CA ALA A 194 -3.87 2.31 -2.93
C ALA A 194 -3.22 3.71 -2.74
N ASP A 195 -3.85 4.60 -1.98
CA ASP A 195 -3.28 5.90 -1.56
C ASP A 195 -1.90 5.73 -0.89
N HIS A 196 -1.77 4.75 0.01
CA HIS A 196 -0.51 4.47 0.69
C HIS A 196 0.56 3.94 -0.27
N ALA A 197 0.19 3.11 -1.26
CA ALA A 197 1.10 2.66 -2.32
C ALA A 197 1.57 3.84 -3.21
N VAL A 198 0.67 4.75 -3.58
CA VAL A 198 1.01 6.01 -4.28
C VAL A 198 1.94 6.86 -3.44
N SER A 199 1.64 7.02 -2.15
CA SER A 199 2.47 7.78 -1.22
C SER A 199 3.89 7.21 -1.13
N VAL A 200 4.07 5.88 -1.19
CA VAL A 200 5.40 5.24 -1.27
C VAL A 200 6.13 5.64 -2.55
N ALA A 201 5.48 5.57 -3.72
CA ALA A 201 6.09 5.97 -4.98
C ALA A 201 6.48 7.46 -5.02
N LYS A 202 5.62 8.36 -4.53
CA LYS A 202 5.92 9.80 -4.42
C LYS A 202 7.19 10.07 -3.59
N ARG A 203 7.46 9.25 -2.57
CA ARG A 203 8.69 9.37 -1.76
C ARG A 203 9.93 8.90 -2.50
N VAL A 204 9.81 7.95 -3.42
CA VAL A 204 10.94 7.55 -4.27
C VAL A 204 11.30 8.66 -5.26
N VAL A 205 10.32 9.41 -5.78
CA VAL A 205 10.62 10.62 -6.58
C VAL A 205 11.48 11.58 -5.77
N TYR A 206 11.03 11.98 -4.58
CA TYR A 206 11.80 12.86 -3.69
C TYR A 206 13.18 12.30 -3.32
N LEU A 207 13.27 11.00 -3.07
CA LEU A 207 14.53 10.31 -2.80
C LEU A 207 15.54 10.50 -3.93
N VAL A 208 15.11 10.39 -5.18
CA VAL A 208 15.98 10.49 -6.35
C VAL A 208 16.24 11.96 -6.68
N THR A 209 15.19 12.75 -6.88
CA THR A 209 15.25 14.10 -7.45
C THR A 209 15.56 15.18 -6.40
N GLY A 210 15.02 15.02 -5.20
CA GLY A 210 15.11 16.01 -4.12
C GLY A 210 13.96 17.00 -4.11
N GLU A 211 13.02 16.83 -5.05
CA GLU A 211 11.84 17.66 -5.26
C GLU A 211 10.59 16.83 -4.96
N HIS A 212 9.54 17.47 -4.45
CA HIS A 212 8.24 16.83 -4.38
C HIS A 212 7.66 16.63 -5.79
N VAL A 213 6.74 15.68 -5.97
CA VAL A 213 6.25 15.29 -7.30
C VAL A 213 5.68 16.49 -8.07
N GLU A 214 4.93 17.35 -7.41
CA GLU A 214 4.34 18.55 -8.01
C GLU A 214 5.42 19.54 -8.49
N GLU A 215 6.50 19.70 -7.72
CA GLU A 215 7.63 20.56 -8.06
C GLU A 215 8.44 19.97 -9.22
N PHE A 216 8.63 18.65 -9.22
CA PHE A 216 9.38 17.92 -10.25
C PHE A 216 8.68 17.96 -11.62
N ILE A 217 7.36 17.80 -11.65
CA ILE A 217 6.58 17.91 -12.89
C ILE A 217 6.66 19.35 -13.43
N ALA A 218 6.50 20.35 -12.56
CA ALA A 218 6.59 21.76 -12.98
C ALA A 218 7.98 22.13 -13.51
N SER A 219 9.06 21.61 -12.91
CA SER A 219 10.44 21.89 -13.33
C SER A 219 10.78 21.24 -14.67
N THR A 220 10.30 20.02 -14.92
CA THR A 220 10.51 19.30 -16.19
C THR A 220 9.69 19.87 -17.35
N GLU A 221 8.44 20.25 -17.12
CA GLU A 221 7.61 20.91 -18.15
C GLU A 221 8.14 22.31 -18.50
N GLY A 222 8.65 23.06 -17.52
CA GLY A 222 9.28 24.36 -17.75
C GLY A 222 10.58 24.26 -18.56
N ALA A 223 11.39 23.23 -18.31
CA ALA A 223 12.64 23.00 -19.05
C ALA A 223 12.42 22.49 -20.49
N ALA A 224 11.30 21.81 -20.77
CA ALA A 224 10.96 21.34 -22.11
C ALA A 224 10.36 22.43 -23.03
N ALA A 225 9.97 23.57 -22.45
CA ALA A 225 9.41 24.71 -23.17
C ALA A 225 10.45 25.76 -23.61
N GLU A 226 11.72 25.60 -23.21
CA GLU A 226 12.88 26.42 -23.61
C GLU A 226 13.74 25.72 -24.67
#